data_AF-A0A7C7H166-F1
#
_entry.id   AF-A0A7C7H166-F1
#
_cell.length_a   1.000
_cell.length_b   1.000
_cell.length_c   1.000
_cell.angle_alpha   90.00
_cell.angle_beta   90.00
_cell.angle_gamma   90.00
#
_symmetry.space_group_name_H-M   'P 1'
#
loop_
_entity.id
_entity.type
_entity.pdbx_description
1 polymer ?
#
loop_
_entity_poly.entity_id
_entity_poly.type
_entity_poly.pdbx_seq_one_letter_code
_entity_poly.pdbx_strand_id
1 'polypeptide(L)'
;LLSSAPWDNTNSWSDKRRWVEKYLPQLQRKCLILSHRKDLNRGSYLIDDRAHNGATDFGEYDNQEWIHFGSERFPNWEEILKYLEC
;
A
#
# COMPACT_ATOMS: atom_id res chain seq x y z
N LEU A 1 6.14 1.27 1.92
CA LEU A 1 4.84 1.98 1.81
C LEU A 1 4.63 2.39 0.36
N LEU A 2 3.57 1.90 -0.27
CA LEU A 2 3.17 2.25 -1.64
C LEU A 2 1.92 3.13 -1.57
N SER A 3 1.89 4.25 -2.26
CA SER A 3 0.73 5.17 -2.25
C SER A 3 0.57 5.84 -3.60
N SER A 4 -0.63 6.36 -3.87
CA SER A 4 -0.90 7.18 -5.06
C SER A 4 -1.03 8.64 -4.65
N ALA A 5 -0.36 9.54 -5.36
CA ALA A 5 -0.54 10.98 -5.23
C ALA A 5 -1.66 11.41 -6.20
N PRO A 6 -2.76 12.02 -5.74
CA PRO A 6 -3.84 12.47 -6.62
C PRO A 6 -3.35 13.48 -7.66
N TRP A 7 -3.89 13.41 -8.88
CA TRP A 7 -3.47 14.27 -9.99
C TRP A 7 -3.82 15.75 -9.78
N ASP A 8 -4.94 16.00 -9.12
CA ASP A 8 -5.48 17.31 -8.78
C ASP A 8 -4.73 17.99 -7.62
N ASN A 9 -3.92 17.26 -6.86
CA ASN A 9 -3.13 17.79 -5.74
C ASN A 9 -1.62 17.63 -5.98
N THR A 10 -1.03 18.66 -6.57
CA THR A 10 0.41 18.73 -6.89
C THR A 10 1.33 18.68 -5.66
N ASN A 11 0.83 18.96 -4.46
CA ASN A 11 1.61 18.90 -3.22
C ASN A 11 1.56 17.53 -2.54
N SER A 12 0.63 16.65 -2.94
CA SER A 12 0.32 15.40 -2.24
C SER A 12 1.54 14.50 -2.05
N TRP A 13 2.45 14.45 -3.02
CA TRP A 13 3.68 13.66 -2.91
C TRP A 13 4.56 14.13 -1.74
N SER A 14 4.71 15.45 -1.58
CA SER A 14 5.54 16.06 -0.54
C SER A 14 4.90 15.92 0.84
N ASP A 15 3.58 16.07 0.92
CA ASP A 15 2.83 15.92 2.16
C ASP A 15 2.86 14.47 2.66
N LYS A 16 2.72 13.49 1.76
CA LYS A 16 2.88 12.07 2.09
C LYS A 16 4.28 11.78 2.62
N ARG A 17 5.33 12.32 2.00
CA ARG A 17 6.71 12.15 2.49
C ARG A 17 6.88 12.70 3.90
N ARG A 18 6.39 13.93 4.15
CA ARG A 18 6.44 14.58 5.47
C ARG A 18 5.64 13.80 6.52
N TRP A 19 4.46 13.29 6.15
CA TRP A 19 3.63 12.50 7.04
C TRP A 19 4.35 11.21 7.46
N VAL A 20 4.95 10.48 6.51
CA VAL A 20 5.72 9.25 6.81
C VAL A 20 6.89 9.55 7.74
N GLU A 21 7.65 10.62 7.48
CA GLU A 21 8.76 11.01 8.35
C GLU A 21 8.31 11.34 9.78
N LYS A 22 7.14 11.97 9.92
CA LYS A 22 6.60 12.36 11.24
C LYS A 22 6.02 11.18 12.03
N TYR A 23 5.29 10.29 11.37
CA TYR A 23 4.48 9.27 12.05
C TYR A 23 5.05 7.86 11.97
N LEU A 24 5.97 7.61 11.04
CA LEU A 24 6.66 6.32 10.87
C LEU A 24 8.19 6.52 10.84
N PRO A 25 8.79 7.16 11.87
CA PRO A 25 10.24 7.42 11.90
C PRO A 25 11.10 6.15 11.88
N GLN A 26 10.52 5.00 12.28
CA GLN A 26 11.13 3.68 12.24
C GLN A 26 11.16 3.06 10.83
N LEU A 27 10.35 3.56 9.90
CA LEU A 27 10.38 3.10 8.52
C LEU A 27 11.71 3.55 7.88
N GLN A 28 12.41 2.62 7.23
CA GLN A 28 13.69 2.95 6.59
C GLN A 28 13.53 4.08 5.58
N ARG A 29 14.52 5.00 5.53
CA ARG A 29 14.56 6.06 4.53
C ARG A 29 14.52 5.42 3.13
N LYS A 30 13.73 6.01 2.22
CA LYS A 30 13.51 5.56 0.83
C LYS A 30 12.55 4.36 0.65
N CYS A 31 11.76 3.99 1.66
CA CYS A 31 10.71 2.96 1.51
C CYS A 31 9.33 3.49 1.05
N LEU A 32 9.19 4.79 0.76
CA LEU A 32 7.97 5.37 0.18
C LEU A 32 8.05 5.34 -1.35
N ILE A 33 7.13 4.62 -1.99
CA ILE A 33 6.95 4.56 -3.44
C ILE A 33 5.64 5.26 -3.79
N LEU A 34 5.68 6.17 -4.76
CA LEU A 34 4.50 6.90 -5.23
C LEU A 34 4.20 6.49 -6.68
N SER A 35 3.05 5.86 -6.91
CA SER A 35 2.64 5.35 -8.23
C SER A 35 1.12 5.29 -8.37
N HIS A 36 0.63 5.51 -9.60
CA HIS A 36 -0.75 5.20 -10.01
C HIS A 36 -0.91 3.76 -10.54
N ARG A 37 0.20 3.05 -10.70
CA ARG A 37 0.27 1.66 -11.17
C ARG A 37 0.91 0.81 -10.09
N LYS A 38 0.10 0.37 -9.13
CA LYS A 38 0.53 -0.45 -7.99
C LYS A 38 0.89 -1.86 -8.44
N ASP A 39 0.21 -2.37 -9.46
CA ASP A 39 0.43 -3.66 -10.14
C ASP A 39 1.87 -3.83 -10.66
N LEU A 40 2.55 -2.74 -10.98
CA LEU A 40 3.94 -2.77 -11.46
C LEU A 40 4.96 -2.90 -10.33
N ASN A 41 4.56 -2.71 -9.07
CA ASN A 41 5.46 -2.87 -7.93
C ASN A 41 5.61 -4.37 -7.57
N ARG A 42 6.84 -4.83 -7.41
CA ARG A 42 7.15 -6.21 -7.02
C ARG A 42 7.28 -6.32 -5.50
N GLY A 43 6.53 -7.24 -4.91
CA GLY A 43 6.55 -7.56 -3.49
C GLY A 43 5.47 -8.55 -3.11
N SER A 44 5.60 -9.20 -1.95
CA SER A 44 4.74 -10.32 -1.57
C SER A 44 3.29 -9.93 -1.34
N TYR A 45 3.06 -8.78 -0.70
CA TYR A 45 1.73 -8.35 -0.31
C TYR A 45 1.50 -6.88 -0.65
N LEU A 46 0.29 -6.57 -1.10
CA LEU A 46 -0.28 -5.22 -1.12
C LEU A 46 -1.50 -5.22 -0.20
N ILE A 47 -1.46 -4.45 0.88
CA ILE A 47 -2.63 -4.21 1.73
C ILE A 47 -3.21 -2.85 1.31
N ASP A 48 -4.42 -2.85 0.75
CA ASP A 48 -5.07 -1.64 0.23
C ASP A 48 -6.58 -1.72 0.37
N ASP A 49 -7.23 -0.58 0.64
CA ASP A 49 -8.69 -0.48 0.80
C ASP A 49 -9.44 -0.31 -0.53
N ARG A 50 -8.73 -0.01 -1.64
CA ARG A 50 -9.38 0.33 -2.91
C ARG A 50 -8.93 -0.58 -4.05
N ALA A 51 -9.91 -1.03 -4.82
CA ALA A 51 -9.76 -1.74 -6.09
C ALA A 51 -9.31 -0.81 -7.25
N HIS A 52 -8.44 0.16 -7.00
CA HIS A 52 -8.03 1.18 -7.97
C HIS A 52 -6.51 1.25 -8.10
N ASN A 53 -6.04 1.92 -9.17
CA ASN A 53 -4.62 2.18 -9.42
C ASN A 53 -3.79 0.88 -9.50
N GLY A 54 -4.34 -0.18 -10.09
CA GLY A 54 -3.67 -1.48 -10.25
C GLY A 54 -3.64 -2.34 -8.97
N ALA A 55 -4.50 -2.07 -7.98
CA ALA A 55 -4.58 -2.91 -6.79
C ALA A 55 -5.19 -4.29 -7.08
N THR A 56 -6.24 -4.35 -7.92
CA THR A 56 -6.90 -5.60 -8.34
C THR A 56 -5.97 -6.56 -9.04
N ASP A 57 -4.99 -6.01 -9.76
CA ASP A 57 -4.06 -6.76 -10.60
C ASP A 57 -2.78 -7.09 -9.81
N PHE A 58 -2.66 -6.61 -8.57
CA PHE A 58 -1.56 -6.95 -7.68
C PHE A 58 -1.75 -8.38 -7.15
N GLY A 59 -1.17 -9.34 -7.85
CA GLY A 59 -1.38 -10.76 -7.61
C GLY A 59 -1.34 -11.60 -8.89
N GLU A 60 -1.31 -10.94 -10.05
CA GLU A 60 -1.10 -11.61 -11.34
C GLU A 60 0.30 -12.22 -11.49
N TYR A 61 1.26 -11.82 -10.66
CA TYR A 61 2.61 -12.38 -10.65
C TYR A 61 2.79 -13.36 -9.49
N ASP A 62 3.60 -14.39 -9.73
CA ASP A 62 3.92 -15.40 -8.72
C ASP A 62 4.42 -14.77 -7.42
N ASN A 63 3.92 -15.30 -6.30
CA ASN A 63 4.24 -14.84 -4.93
C ASN A 63 3.81 -13.40 -4.63
N GLN A 64 2.83 -12.84 -5.33
CA GLN A 64 2.18 -11.57 -4.97
C GLN A 64 0.72 -11.82 -4.58
N GLU A 65 0.22 -11.11 -3.57
CA GLU A 65 -1.19 -11.13 -3.16
C GLU A 65 -1.68 -9.72 -2.83
N TRP A 66 -2.89 -9.39 -3.29
CA TRP A 66 -3.62 -8.22 -2.82
C TRP A 66 -4.56 -8.61 -1.67
N ILE A 67 -4.31 -8.00 -0.51
CA ILE A 67 -5.13 -8.06 0.69
C ILE A 67 -6.06 -6.84 0.67
N HIS A 68 -7.34 -7.07 0.40
CA HIS A 68 -8.35 -6.02 0.37
C HIS A 68 -8.79 -5.65 1.80
N PHE A 69 -8.24 -4.56 2.32
CA PHE A 69 -8.52 -4.07 3.67
C PHE A 69 -9.98 -3.59 3.78
N GLY A 70 -10.68 -3.98 4.85
CA GLY A 70 -12.09 -3.67 5.05
C GLY A 70 -13.06 -4.63 4.35
N SER A 71 -12.54 -5.68 3.70
CA SER A 71 -13.37 -6.77 3.14
C SER A 71 -13.88 -7.71 4.25
N GLU A 72 -14.81 -8.60 3.90
CA GLU A 72 -15.31 -9.64 4.82
C GLU A 72 -14.19 -10.52 5.37
N ARG A 73 -13.19 -10.85 4.55
CA ARG A 73 -12.02 -11.67 4.94
C ARG A 73 -10.99 -10.90 5.75
N PHE A 74 -10.82 -9.61 5.49
CA PHE A 74 -9.80 -8.76 6.13
C PHE A 74 -10.43 -7.46 6.64
N PRO A 75 -11.32 -7.51 7.63
CA PRO A 75 -12.09 -6.34 8.07
C PRO A 75 -11.25 -5.30 8.82
N ASN A 76 -10.11 -5.69 9.38
CA ASN A 76 -9.26 -4.84 10.21
C ASN A 76 -7.80 -5.36 10.24
N TRP A 77 -6.94 -4.63 10.96
CA TRP A 77 -5.51 -4.99 11.10
C TRP A 77 -5.27 -6.28 11.86
N GLU A 78 -6.10 -6.63 12.85
CA GLU A 78 -5.91 -7.84 13.67
C GLU A 78 -5.98 -9.11 12.82
N GLU A 79 -6.99 -9.20 11.93
CA GLU A 79 -7.12 -10.34 11.02
C GLU A 79 -5.99 -10.40 9.98
N ILE A 80 -5.48 -9.25 9.54
CA ILE A 80 -4.34 -9.20 8.60
C ILE A 80 -3.05 -9.65 9.27
N LEU A 81 -2.76 -9.17 10.48
CA LEU A 81 -1.57 -9.56 11.23
C LEU A 81 -1.57 -11.06 11.54
N LYS A 82 -2.73 -11.59 11.94
CA LYS A 82 -2.94 -13.03 12.11
C LYS A 82 -2.69 -13.82 10.83
N TYR A 83 -3.14 -13.32 9.68
CA TYR A 83 -2.90 -13.96 8.38
C TYR A 83 -1.41 -13.95 7.99
N LEU A 84 -0.71 -12.86 8.30
CA LEU A 84 0.71 -12.67 7.98
C LEU A 84 1.66 -13.26 9.03
N GLU A 85 1.14 -13.88 10.09
CA GLU A 85 1.91 -14.44 11.21
C GLU A 85 2.85 -13.42 11.88
N CYS A 86 2.41 -12.17 12.06
CA CYS A 86 3.19 -11.09 12.68
C CYS A 86 2.48 -10.31 13.79
#